data_AF-A0A7Y2TCL3-F1
#
_entry.id   AF-A0A7Y2TCL3-F1
#
_cell.length_a   1.000
_cell.length_b   1.000
_cell.length_c   1.000
_cell.angle_alpha   90.00
_cell.angle_beta   90.00
_cell.angle_gamma   90.00
#
_symmetry.space_group_name_H-M   'P 1'
#
loop_
_entity.id
_entity.type
_entity.pdbx_description
1 polymer ?
#
loop_
_entity_poly.entity_id
_entity_poly.type
_entity_poly.pdbx_seq_one_letter_code
_entity_poly.pdbx_strand_id
1 'polypeptide(L)'
;SKSFNYKKNYYDVILFDSFLHHIKNLDEILSKIYFSLKKNGIFIINEYVGPNRFQWSSTQLKTSNKALKELPQKFRKRFGTNNVKSKIYKPGIIRMILSDPSEAIKSESILLRVKERFNVLEEKPYGGNILHLTLKDISQNFIIEDDETLNLLDELFVIEDEFLKNSRKSNFIFGVYSRLDKN
;
A
#
# COMPACT_ATOMS: atom_id res chain seq x y z
N SER A 1 19.70 -21.88 -0.43
CA SER A 1 19.13 -20.69 -1.09
C SER A 1 20.20 -20.09 -1.98
N LYS A 2 19.87 -19.58 -3.17
CA LYS A 2 20.82 -18.79 -3.96
C LYS A 2 21.02 -17.46 -3.22
N SER A 3 22.24 -17.17 -2.78
CA SER A 3 22.57 -15.87 -2.20
C SER A 3 22.64 -14.84 -3.33
N PHE A 4 21.90 -13.74 -3.19
CA PHE A 4 22.07 -12.61 -4.09
C PHE A 4 23.34 -11.85 -3.71
N ASN A 5 24.25 -11.66 -4.66
CA ASN A 5 25.46 -10.89 -4.44
C ASN A 5 25.19 -9.39 -4.67
N TYR A 6 25.12 -8.64 -3.57
CA TYR A 6 24.93 -7.19 -3.57
C TYR A 6 26.22 -6.48 -3.99
N LYS A 7 26.43 -6.33 -5.31
CA LYS A 7 27.54 -5.55 -5.85
C LYS A 7 27.43 -4.09 -5.42
N LYS A 8 28.49 -3.55 -4.79
CA LYS A 8 28.55 -2.15 -4.39
C LYS A 8 28.63 -1.23 -5.61
N ASN A 9 27.96 -0.08 -5.56
CA ASN A 9 28.00 0.98 -6.58
C ASN A 9 27.82 0.44 -8.02
N TYR A 10 26.84 -0.44 -8.22
CA TYR A 10 26.70 -1.21 -9.45
C TYR A 10 25.40 -0.93 -10.19
N TYR A 11 24.30 -0.77 -9.48
CA TYR A 11 22.98 -0.63 -10.08
C TYR A 11 22.63 0.83 -10.31
N ASP A 12 22.14 1.15 -11.51
CA ASP A 12 21.58 2.47 -11.84
C ASP A 12 20.16 2.63 -11.27
N VAL A 13 19.40 1.55 -11.21
CA VAL A 13 18.03 1.52 -10.68
C VAL A 13 17.85 0.32 -9.77
N ILE A 14 17.18 0.54 -8.63
CA ILE A 14 16.65 -0.53 -7.77
C ILE A 14 15.17 -0.23 -7.55
N LEU A 15 14.30 -1.18 -7.86
CA LEU A 15 12.84 -1.04 -7.77
C LEU A 15 12.27 -2.06 -6.78
N PHE A 16 11.34 -1.62 -5.96
CA PHE A 16 10.47 -2.48 -5.17
C PHE A 16 9.02 -2.15 -5.51
N ASP A 17 8.27 -3.17 -5.91
CA ASP A 17 6.84 -3.07 -6.15
C ASP A 17 6.10 -4.02 -5.22
N SER A 18 5.33 -3.45 -4.30
CA SER A 18 4.50 -4.16 -3.32
C SER A 18 5.24 -5.25 -2.55
N PHE A 19 6.46 -4.97 -2.09
CA PHE A 19 7.32 -6.00 -1.47
C PHE A 19 8.05 -5.54 -0.19
N LEU A 20 8.41 -4.27 -0.04
CA LEU A 20 9.10 -3.78 1.15
C LEU A 20 8.28 -3.99 2.42
N HIS A 21 6.95 -3.97 2.33
CA HIS A 21 6.07 -4.23 3.47
C HIS A 21 6.17 -5.65 4.04
N HIS A 22 6.74 -6.60 3.28
CA HIS A 22 7.05 -7.94 3.75
C HIS A 22 8.41 -8.04 4.48
N ILE A 23 9.28 -7.03 4.38
CA ILE A 23 10.64 -7.10 4.90
C ILE A 23 10.69 -6.83 6.40
N LYS A 24 11.03 -7.87 7.17
CA LYS A 24 11.21 -7.78 8.63
C LYS A 24 12.38 -6.87 9.04
N ASN A 25 13.53 -6.99 8.36
CA ASN A 25 14.73 -6.21 8.66
C ASN A 25 14.92 -5.07 7.63
N LEU A 26 14.05 -4.06 7.73
CA LEU A 26 14.01 -2.96 6.78
C LEU A 26 15.32 -2.16 6.75
N ASP A 27 15.97 -1.95 7.90
CA ASP A 27 17.23 -1.21 7.96
C ASP A 27 18.37 -1.91 7.22
N GLU A 28 18.43 -3.24 7.31
CA GLU A 28 19.42 -4.05 6.62
C GLU A 28 19.21 -4.00 5.10
N ILE A 29 17.97 -4.18 4.62
CA ILE A 29 17.70 -4.13 3.17
C ILE A 29 17.97 -2.73 2.61
N LEU A 30 17.54 -1.67 3.29
CA LEU A 30 17.78 -0.30 2.84
C LEU A 30 19.27 0.04 2.83
N SER A 31 20.05 -0.49 3.78
CA SER A 31 21.52 -0.34 3.76
C SER A 31 22.14 -1.07 2.56
N LYS A 32 21.68 -2.29 2.26
CA LYS A 32 22.14 -3.03 1.07
C LYS A 32 21.79 -2.29 -0.22
N ILE A 33 20.58 -1.74 -0.33
CA ILE A 33 20.15 -0.91 -1.46
C ILE A 33 21.06 0.30 -1.60
N TYR A 34 21.27 1.06 -0.50
CA TYR A 34 22.11 2.25 -0.49
C TYR A 34 23.52 1.98 -1.01
N PHE A 35 24.18 0.90 -0.53
CA PHE A 35 25.53 0.57 -0.97
C PHE A 35 25.59 -0.03 -2.37
N SER A 36 24.54 -0.69 -2.82
CA SER A 36 24.48 -1.32 -4.15
C SER A 36 24.19 -0.31 -5.26
N LEU A 37 23.48 0.77 -4.92
CA LEU A 37 23.11 1.83 -5.85
C LEU A 37 24.32 2.69 -6.21
N LYS A 38 24.45 3.00 -7.50
CA LYS A 38 25.43 3.98 -8.00
C LYS A 38 25.19 5.35 -7.36
N LYS A 39 26.22 6.21 -7.33
CA LYS A 39 26.10 7.58 -6.78
C LYS A 39 24.94 8.37 -7.41
N ASN A 40 24.74 8.24 -8.72
CA ASN A 40 23.65 8.86 -9.49
C ASN A 40 22.48 7.91 -9.76
N GLY A 41 22.45 6.74 -9.10
CA GLY A 41 21.37 5.79 -9.26
C GLY A 41 20.11 6.19 -8.50
N ILE A 42 18.99 5.60 -8.89
CA ILE A 42 17.66 5.85 -8.31
C ILE A 42 17.09 4.61 -7.63
N PHE A 43 16.45 4.82 -6.49
CA PHE A 43 15.68 3.84 -5.77
C PHE A 43 14.19 4.18 -5.91
N ILE A 44 13.40 3.22 -6.37
CA ILE A 44 11.97 3.40 -6.63
C ILE A 44 11.16 2.44 -5.76
N ILE A 45 10.07 2.94 -5.18
CA ILE A 45 9.09 2.12 -4.47
C ILE A 45 7.69 2.38 -5.03
N ASN A 46 6.90 1.33 -5.21
CA ASN A 46 5.44 1.40 -5.31
C ASN A 46 4.89 0.52 -4.19
N GLU A 47 4.39 1.13 -3.10
CA GLU A 47 4.42 0.40 -1.83
C GLU A 47 3.24 0.70 -0.90
N TYR A 48 2.82 -0.33 -0.15
CA TYR A 48 1.92 -0.17 0.98
C TYR A 48 2.69 0.35 2.20
N VAL A 49 2.36 1.56 2.60
CA VAL A 49 2.97 2.31 3.72
C VAL A 49 1.96 2.64 4.82
N GLY A 50 0.78 2.02 4.75
CA GLY A 50 -0.27 2.17 5.74
C GLY A 50 0.00 1.43 7.06
N PRO A 51 -1.02 1.31 7.93
CA PRO A 51 -0.89 0.68 9.25
C PRO A 51 -0.33 -0.74 9.19
N ASN A 52 0.56 -1.07 10.14
CA ASN A 52 1.11 -2.41 10.28
C ASN A 52 0.00 -3.46 10.39
N ARG A 53 0.20 -4.61 9.74
CA ARG A 53 -0.73 -5.74 9.73
C ARG A 53 -2.17 -5.32 9.40
N PHE A 54 -2.32 -4.36 8.49
CA PHE A 54 -3.61 -3.79 8.12
C PHE A 54 -4.48 -3.40 9.33
N GLN A 55 -3.84 -2.95 10.42
CA GLN A 55 -4.54 -2.50 11.63
C GLN A 55 -5.07 -1.08 11.43
N TRP A 56 -5.98 -0.95 10.46
CA TRP A 56 -6.60 0.31 10.08
C TRP A 56 -7.33 0.96 11.25
N SER A 57 -7.34 2.30 11.23
CA SER A 57 -8.00 3.11 12.24
C SER A 57 -9.51 2.89 12.29
N SER A 58 -10.13 3.21 13.42
CA SER A 58 -11.59 3.19 13.56
C SER A 58 -12.28 4.10 12.54
N THR A 59 -11.68 5.24 12.22
CA THR A 59 -12.19 6.17 11.20
C THR A 59 -12.15 5.56 9.80
N GLN A 60 -11.03 4.94 9.39
CA GLN A 60 -10.94 4.22 8.10
C GLN A 60 -12.02 3.14 8.00
N LEU A 61 -12.18 2.34 9.06
CA LEU A 61 -13.19 1.29 9.09
C LEU A 61 -14.61 1.85 9.04
N LYS A 62 -14.90 2.92 9.79
CA LYS A 62 -16.23 3.56 9.79
C LYS A 62 -16.58 4.11 8.41
N THR A 63 -15.68 4.88 7.80
CA THR A 63 -15.88 5.48 6.48
C THR A 63 -16.03 4.40 5.40
N SER A 64 -15.16 3.39 5.40
CA SER A 64 -15.24 2.29 4.42
C SER A 64 -16.52 1.46 4.57
N ASN A 65 -16.98 1.21 5.81
CA ASN A 65 -18.24 0.51 6.03
C ASN A 65 -19.46 1.33 5.61
N LYS A 66 -19.40 2.67 5.72
CA LYS A 66 -20.45 3.56 5.21
C LYS A 66 -20.52 3.47 3.69
N ALA A 67 -19.38 3.65 3.01
CA ALA A 67 -19.27 3.54 1.56
C ALA A 67 -19.76 2.17 1.05
N LEU A 68 -19.33 1.08 1.70
CA LEU A 68 -19.82 -0.26 1.37
C LEU A 68 -21.33 -0.39 1.51
N LYS A 69 -21.96 0.23 2.51
CA LYS A 69 -23.40 0.11 2.73
C LYS A 69 -24.22 0.79 1.63
N GLU A 70 -23.68 1.85 1.03
CA GLU A 70 -24.31 2.63 -0.05
C GLU A 70 -24.28 1.88 -1.38
N LEU A 71 -23.31 0.99 -1.59
CA LEU A 71 -23.23 0.18 -2.81
C LEU A 71 -24.41 -0.81 -2.96
N PRO A 72 -25.00 -0.90 -4.17
CA PRO A 72 -25.99 -1.93 -4.47
C PRO A 72 -25.46 -3.34 -4.23
N GLN A 73 -26.33 -4.26 -3.82
CA GLN A 73 -25.92 -5.63 -3.46
C GLN A 73 -25.17 -6.36 -4.60
N LYS A 74 -25.53 -6.09 -5.87
CA LYS A 74 -24.87 -6.70 -7.04
C LYS A 74 -23.38 -6.36 -7.13
N PHE A 75 -22.99 -5.15 -6.70
CA PHE A 75 -21.59 -4.70 -6.65
C PHE A 75 -20.82 -5.21 -5.43
N ARG A 76 -21.49 -5.89 -4.49
CA ARG A 76 -20.90 -6.39 -3.24
C ARG A 76 -20.71 -7.91 -3.22
N LYS A 77 -20.87 -8.59 -4.34
CA LYS A 77 -20.63 -10.04 -4.43
C LYS A 77 -19.14 -10.33 -4.29
N ARG A 78 -18.78 -11.25 -3.40
CA ARG A 78 -17.38 -11.62 -3.18
C ARG A 78 -16.88 -12.54 -4.29
N PHE A 79 -15.67 -12.27 -4.80
CA PHE A 79 -15.05 -13.06 -5.85
C PHE A 79 -15.02 -14.55 -5.47
N GLY A 80 -15.39 -15.42 -6.42
CA GLY A 80 -15.38 -16.87 -6.23
C GLY A 80 -16.40 -17.42 -5.23
N THR A 81 -17.37 -16.61 -4.77
CA THR A 81 -18.41 -17.07 -3.82
C THR A 81 -19.78 -16.45 -4.14
N ASN A 82 -20.84 -17.01 -3.56
CA ASN A 82 -22.18 -16.41 -3.60
C ASN A 82 -22.45 -15.44 -2.43
N ASN A 83 -21.42 -15.12 -1.64
CA ASN A 83 -21.56 -14.29 -0.45
C ASN A 83 -21.51 -12.80 -0.77
N VAL A 84 -22.34 -12.02 -0.09
CA VAL A 84 -22.34 -10.56 -0.17
C VAL A 84 -21.42 -9.99 0.92
N LYS A 85 -20.54 -9.07 0.54
CA LYS A 85 -19.74 -8.27 1.47
C LYS A 85 -20.67 -7.27 2.18
N SER A 86 -21.00 -7.57 3.43
CA SER A 86 -21.88 -6.73 4.26
C SER A 86 -21.13 -5.84 5.24
N LYS A 87 -19.89 -6.20 5.59
CA LYS A 87 -19.08 -5.47 6.58
C LYS A 87 -17.59 -5.66 6.34
N ILE A 88 -16.82 -4.62 6.65
CA ILE A 88 -15.36 -4.55 6.60
C ILE A 88 -14.83 -4.60 8.03
N TYR A 89 -13.89 -5.51 8.26
CA TYR A 89 -13.17 -5.65 9.51
C TYR A 89 -11.67 -5.60 9.21
N LYS A 90 -10.88 -5.10 10.17
CA LYS A 90 -9.44 -5.34 10.14
C LYS A 90 -9.17 -6.82 10.39
N PRO A 91 -8.16 -7.41 9.72
CA PRO A 91 -7.80 -8.81 9.95
C PRO A 91 -7.27 -9.00 11.39
N GLY A 92 -7.55 -10.17 11.97
CA GLY A 92 -6.98 -10.55 13.25
C GLY A 92 -5.48 -10.82 13.13
N ILE A 93 -4.67 -10.29 14.05
CA ILE A 93 -3.21 -10.38 13.98
C ILE A 93 -2.73 -11.83 13.95
N ILE A 94 -3.28 -12.71 14.80
CA ILE A 94 -2.93 -14.15 14.81
C ILE A 94 -3.20 -14.77 13.44
N ARG A 95 -4.37 -14.50 12.85
CA ARG A 95 -4.72 -15.00 11.53
C ARG A 95 -3.73 -14.52 10.47
N MET A 96 -3.35 -13.24 10.49
CA MET A 96 -2.33 -12.74 9.57
C MET A 96 -1.01 -13.46 9.74
N ILE A 97 -0.52 -13.60 10.97
CA ILE A 97 0.76 -14.28 11.24
C ILE A 97 0.75 -15.73 10.76
N LEU A 98 -0.37 -16.44 10.93
CA LEU A 98 -0.52 -17.82 10.47
C LEU A 98 -0.64 -17.93 8.94
N SER A 99 -1.33 -16.98 8.28
CA SER A 99 -1.49 -16.99 6.82
C SER A 99 -0.24 -16.50 6.09
N ASP A 100 0.32 -15.37 6.52
CA ASP A 100 1.59 -14.85 6.08
C ASP A 100 2.28 -14.06 7.22
N PRO A 101 3.33 -14.64 7.84
CA PRO A 101 4.06 -13.98 8.91
C PRO A 101 4.81 -12.73 8.44
N SER A 102 5.01 -12.55 7.14
CA SER A 102 5.70 -11.40 6.54
C SER A 102 4.77 -10.23 6.19
N GLU A 103 3.49 -10.50 5.95
CA GLU A 103 2.53 -9.52 5.45
C GLU A 103 2.42 -8.27 6.34
N ALA A 104 2.73 -7.12 5.75
CA ALA A 104 2.62 -5.78 6.33
C ALA A 104 3.23 -5.62 7.74
N ILE A 105 4.35 -6.26 8.06
CA ILE A 105 4.89 -6.30 9.45
C ILE A 105 5.17 -4.90 10.00
N LYS A 106 5.83 -4.04 9.21
CA LYS A 106 6.33 -2.71 9.64
C LYS A 106 6.10 -1.62 8.58
N SER A 107 5.03 -1.75 7.80
CA SER A 107 4.66 -0.85 6.69
C SER A 107 4.67 0.62 7.06
N GLU A 108 4.16 0.98 8.24
CA GLU A 108 4.02 2.37 8.66
C GLU A 108 5.37 3.09 8.84
N SER A 109 6.45 2.31 9.03
CA SER A 109 7.80 2.82 9.21
C SER A 109 8.58 3.00 7.90
N ILE A 110 8.07 2.48 6.76
CA ILE A 110 8.83 2.40 5.51
C ILE A 110 9.33 3.77 5.09
N LEU A 111 8.44 4.75 4.97
CA LEU A 111 8.79 6.09 4.51
C LEU A 111 9.78 6.79 5.42
N LEU A 112 9.63 6.64 6.73
CA LEU A 112 10.58 7.21 7.70
C LEU A 112 11.99 6.64 7.45
N ARG A 113 12.11 5.31 7.36
CA ARG A 113 13.41 4.64 7.21
C ARG A 113 14.06 4.88 5.85
N VAL A 114 13.25 5.06 4.81
CA VAL A 114 13.75 5.48 3.49
C VAL A 114 14.33 6.89 3.58
N LYS A 115 13.58 7.84 4.16
CA LYS A 115 14.01 9.25 4.29
C LYS A 115 15.23 9.46 5.18
N GLU A 116 15.53 8.54 6.09
CA GLU A 116 16.78 8.56 6.89
C GLU A 116 18.06 8.30 6.05
N ARG A 117 17.93 7.69 4.87
CA ARG A 117 19.07 7.18 4.07
C ARG A 117 19.11 7.72 2.64
N PHE A 118 17.99 8.23 2.15
CA PHE A 118 17.82 8.65 0.77
C PHE A 118 17.21 10.05 0.71
N ASN A 119 17.63 10.80 -0.31
CA ASN A 119 16.99 12.05 -0.71
C ASN A 119 15.70 11.75 -1.46
N VAL A 120 14.63 12.51 -1.16
CA VAL A 120 13.37 12.41 -1.90
C VAL A 120 13.51 13.17 -3.21
N LEU A 121 13.34 12.48 -4.33
CA LEU A 121 13.20 13.09 -5.65
C LEU A 121 11.72 13.29 -5.99
N GLU A 122 10.90 12.29 -5.71
CA GLU A 122 9.45 12.32 -5.93
C GLU A 122 8.72 11.44 -4.93
N GLU A 123 7.58 11.91 -4.44
CA GLU A 123 6.64 11.12 -3.65
C GLU A 123 5.21 11.46 -4.09
N LYS A 124 4.51 10.45 -4.61
CA LYS A 124 3.12 10.54 -5.08
C LYS A 124 2.26 9.59 -4.25
N PRO A 125 1.70 10.06 -3.12
CA PRO A 125 0.68 9.30 -2.41
C PRO A 125 -0.56 9.18 -3.30
N TYR A 126 -1.13 7.97 -3.41
CA TYR A 126 -2.29 7.71 -4.30
C TYR A 126 -3.49 7.08 -3.59
N GLY A 127 -3.54 7.16 -2.26
CA GLY A 127 -4.70 6.79 -1.47
C GLY A 127 -4.69 5.34 -0.99
N GLY A 128 -5.81 4.65 -1.19
CA GLY A 128 -6.06 3.29 -0.69
C GLY A 128 -6.40 3.25 0.79
N ASN A 129 -6.88 4.36 1.35
CA ASN A 129 -7.32 4.47 2.74
C ASN A 129 -8.72 3.91 2.93
N ILE A 130 -9.56 4.06 1.92
CA ILE A 130 -10.96 3.64 1.85
C ILE A 130 -11.16 2.67 0.68
N LEU A 131 -10.67 2.99 -0.52
CA LEU A 131 -10.90 2.19 -1.73
C LEU A 131 -10.34 0.78 -1.60
N HIS A 132 -9.11 0.64 -1.12
CA HIS A 132 -8.49 -0.68 -0.88
C HIS A 132 -9.38 -1.52 0.04
N LEU A 133 -9.86 -0.96 1.15
CA LEU A 133 -10.71 -1.66 2.12
C LEU A 133 -12.07 -2.01 1.52
N THR A 134 -12.67 -1.07 0.79
CA THR A 134 -14.03 -1.17 0.24
C THR A 134 -14.09 -2.15 -0.92
N LEU A 135 -13.16 -2.06 -1.87
CA LEU A 135 -13.14 -2.87 -3.08
C LEU A 135 -12.46 -4.23 -2.90
N LYS A 136 -11.72 -4.46 -1.79
CA LYS A 136 -11.13 -5.77 -1.51
C LYS A 136 -12.17 -6.90 -1.59
N ASP A 137 -11.85 -7.94 -2.37
CA ASP A 137 -12.68 -9.11 -2.66
C ASP A 137 -13.94 -8.84 -3.52
N ILE A 138 -14.20 -7.60 -3.95
CA ILE A 138 -15.41 -7.23 -4.73
C ILE A 138 -15.11 -6.40 -5.99
N SER A 139 -13.85 -6.06 -6.27
CA SER A 139 -13.44 -5.19 -7.40
C SER A 139 -13.87 -5.73 -8.76
N GLN A 140 -13.98 -7.05 -8.92
CA GLN A 140 -14.44 -7.67 -10.17
C GLN A 140 -15.86 -7.24 -10.59
N ASN A 141 -16.67 -6.77 -9.64
CA ASN A 141 -18.04 -6.34 -9.95
C ASN A 141 -18.07 -4.99 -10.68
N PHE A 142 -16.93 -4.31 -10.83
CA PHE A 142 -16.79 -2.98 -11.43
C PHE A 142 -15.99 -3.00 -12.76
N ILE A 143 -15.91 -4.17 -13.42
CA ILE A 143 -15.16 -4.33 -14.69
C ILE A 143 -15.94 -3.75 -15.88
N ILE A 144 -17.27 -3.73 -15.82
CA ILE A 144 -18.11 -3.22 -16.89
C ILE A 144 -18.16 -1.70 -16.78
N GLU A 145 -17.67 -0.99 -17.80
CA GLU A 145 -17.67 0.47 -17.85
C GLU A 145 -19.03 1.02 -18.33
N ASP A 146 -20.10 0.71 -17.60
CA ASP A 146 -21.41 1.33 -17.79
C ASP A 146 -21.60 2.55 -16.86
N ASP A 147 -22.58 3.40 -17.17
CA ASP A 147 -22.83 4.64 -16.42
C ASP A 147 -23.07 4.37 -14.93
N GLU A 148 -23.74 3.28 -14.56
CA GLU A 148 -23.98 2.93 -13.17
C GLU A 148 -22.68 2.61 -12.44
N THR A 149 -21.80 1.80 -13.04
CA THR A 149 -20.51 1.42 -12.48
C THR A 149 -19.59 2.62 -12.35
N LEU A 150 -19.50 3.45 -13.39
CA LEU A 150 -18.66 4.66 -13.38
C LEU A 150 -19.14 5.65 -12.31
N ASN A 151 -20.44 5.91 -12.21
CA ASN A 151 -20.99 6.80 -11.17
C ASN A 151 -20.67 6.27 -9.75
N LEU A 152 -20.80 4.97 -9.51
CA LEU A 152 -20.47 4.38 -8.21
C LEU A 152 -18.97 4.48 -7.89
N LEU A 153 -18.09 4.29 -8.89
CA LEU A 153 -16.65 4.47 -8.69
C LEU A 153 -16.30 5.93 -8.38
N ASP A 154 -16.91 6.88 -9.09
CA ASP A 154 -16.73 8.31 -8.84
C ASP A 154 -17.17 8.70 -7.43
N GLU A 155 -18.31 8.19 -6.96
CA GLU A 155 -18.75 8.37 -5.56
C GLU A 155 -17.71 7.84 -4.56
N LEU A 156 -17.15 6.64 -4.81
CA LEU A 156 -16.12 6.06 -3.96
C LEU A 156 -14.80 6.87 -4.00
N PHE A 157 -14.43 7.43 -5.15
CA PHE A 157 -13.26 8.28 -5.31
C PHE A 157 -13.42 9.59 -4.54
N VAL A 158 -14.60 10.22 -4.60
CA VAL A 158 -14.91 11.40 -3.79
C VAL A 158 -14.74 11.12 -2.29
N ILE A 159 -15.22 9.96 -1.81
CA ILE A 159 -15.08 9.57 -0.40
C ILE A 159 -13.60 9.39 -0.01
N GLU A 160 -12.78 8.78 -0.86
CA GLU A 160 -11.34 8.64 -0.65
C GLU A 160 -10.66 10.01 -0.59
N ASP A 161 -10.94 10.89 -1.54
CA ASP A 161 -10.36 12.23 -1.62
C ASP A 161 -10.71 13.08 -0.39
N GLU A 162 -11.96 13.03 0.06
CA GLU A 162 -12.39 13.68 1.31
C GLU A 162 -11.66 13.10 2.53
N PHE A 163 -11.47 11.78 2.58
CA PHE A 163 -10.71 11.15 3.66
C PHE A 163 -9.24 11.59 3.65
N LEU A 164 -8.62 11.67 2.48
CA LEU A 164 -7.21 12.07 2.32
C LEU A 164 -6.99 13.54 2.69
N LYS A 165 -7.90 14.45 2.31
CA LYS A 165 -7.85 15.87 2.71
C LYS A 165 -7.79 16.04 4.22
N ASN A 166 -8.54 15.23 4.96
CA ASN A 166 -8.62 15.28 6.41
C ASN A 166 -7.45 14.57 7.11
N SER A 167 -7.06 13.38 6.63
CA SER A 167 -6.06 12.54 7.29
C SER A 167 -4.62 12.92 6.95
N ARG A 168 -4.39 13.53 5.78
CA ARG A 168 -3.07 13.88 5.22
C ARG A 168 -2.09 12.70 5.17
N LYS A 169 -2.59 11.47 5.18
CA LYS A 169 -1.79 10.24 5.15
C LYS A 169 -2.40 9.28 4.15
N SER A 170 -1.57 8.75 3.27
CA SER A 170 -1.98 7.72 2.31
C SER A 170 -1.44 6.37 2.72
N ASN A 171 -2.23 5.31 2.47
CA ASN A 171 -1.80 3.94 2.68
C ASN A 171 -0.86 3.42 1.57
N PHE A 172 -0.83 4.08 0.42
CA PHE A 172 -0.01 3.67 -0.72
C PHE A 172 0.72 4.84 -1.36
N ILE A 173 1.92 4.58 -1.86
CA ILE A 173 2.77 5.63 -2.41
C ILE A 173 3.64 5.10 -3.55
N PHE A 174 3.80 5.93 -4.56
CA PHE A 174 4.91 5.82 -5.51
C PHE A 174 6.00 6.80 -5.09
N GLY A 175 7.22 6.32 -4.91
CA GLY A 175 8.35 7.12 -4.44
C GLY A 175 9.60 6.90 -5.29
N VAL A 176 10.32 7.97 -5.58
CA VAL A 176 11.61 7.98 -6.28
C VAL A 176 12.62 8.69 -5.41
N TYR A 177 13.78 8.06 -5.21
CA TYR A 177 14.79 8.49 -4.26
C TYR A 177 16.19 8.38 -4.85
N SER A 178 17.10 9.23 -4.38
CA SER A 178 18.55 9.11 -4.64
C SER A 178 19.32 8.93 -3.34
N ARG A 179 20.59 8.54 -3.43
CA ARG A 179 21.43 8.40 -2.23
C ARG A 179 21.54 9.74 -1.50
N LEU A 180 21.41 9.70 -0.18
CA LEU A 180 21.76 10.84 0.68
C LEU A 180 23.28 10.89 0.80
N ASP A 181 23.91 11.86 0.14
CA ASP A 181 25.32 12.15 0.35
C ASP A 181 25.48 12.67 1.80
N LYS A 182 26.08 11.85 2.67
CA LYS A 182 26.53 12.33 3.98
C LYS A 182 27.90 12.98 3.77
N ASN A 183 27.96 14.29 3.97
CA ASN A 183 29.23 15.02 4.13
C ASN A 183 30.05 14.42 5.28
#